data_AF-A0A5E4K8N2-F1
#
_entry.id   AF-A0A5E4K8N2-F1
#
_cell.length_a   1.000
_cell.length_b   1.000
_cell.length_c   1.000
_cell.angle_alpha   90.00
_cell.angle_beta   90.00
_cell.angle_gamma   90.00
#
_symmetry.space_group_name_H-M   'P 1'
#
loop_
_entity.id
_entity.type
_entity.pdbx_description
1 polymer ?
#
loop_
_entity_poly.entity_id
_entity_poly.type
_entity_poly.pdbx_seq_one_letter_code
_entity_poly.pdbx_strand_id
1 'polypeptide(L)'
;MSLINKLSNLFKKNNHGAAPQKDDKLKAHNYIGKFVQQSGTNIGESIAIEKDRLVVKSSDVFMSIPLEKIVTNTEKIVVGDFNREESIQFGKEWFEKRDTLKFDKNGMMILSVPRSQ
;
A
#
# COMPACT_ATOMS: atom_id res chain seq x y z
N MET A 1 -44.96 19.16 -41.71
CA MET A 1 -45.11 17.90 -40.95
C MET A 1 -44.36 16.82 -41.70
N SER A 2 -43.25 16.32 -41.14
CA SER A 2 -42.53 15.19 -41.72
C SER A 2 -42.39 14.11 -40.65
N LEU A 3 -43.19 13.07 -40.79
CA LEU A 3 -43.04 11.82 -40.06
C LEU A 3 -41.88 11.05 -40.68
N ILE A 4 -40.85 10.72 -39.90
CA ILE A 4 -40.29 9.37 -39.86
C ILE A 4 -39.77 9.15 -38.43
N ASN A 5 -40.48 8.28 -37.72
CA ASN A 5 -40.07 7.68 -36.47
C ASN A 5 -39.96 6.17 -36.73
N LYS A 6 -38.96 5.51 -36.13
CA LYS A 6 -38.73 4.05 -36.03
C LYS A 6 -37.98 3.37 -37.19
N LEU A 7 -36.67 3.23 -37.00
CA LEU A 7 -36.03 1.91 -37.09
C LEU A 7 -35.24 1.68 -35.80
N SER A 8 -35.65 0.62 -35.11
CA SER A 8 -35.20 0.15 -33.82
C SER A 8 -33.89 -0.64 -33.92
N ASN A 9 -33.06 -0.48 -32.88
CA ASN A 9 -32.24 -1.49 -32.22
C ASN A 9 -31.44 -2.47 -33.08
N LEU A 10 -30.12 -2.31 -33.11
CA LEU A 10 -29.13 -3.37 -32.85
C LEU A 10 -27.73 -2.78 -33.02
N PHE A 11 -27.13 -2.26 -31.95
CA PHE A 11 -25.70 -2.38 -31.62
C PHE A 11 -25.48 -1.81 -30.22
N LYS A 12 -25.96 -2.59 -29.24
CA LYS A 12 -25.60 -2.47 -27.83
C LYS A 12 -24.26 -3.19 -27.66
N LYS A 13 -23.14 -2.46 -27.73
CA LYS A 13 -21.84 -2.96 -27.25
C LYS A 13 -21.49 -2.20 -25.97
N ASN A 14 -21.78 -2.87 -24.86
CA ASN A 14 -21.34 -2.47 -23.54
C ASN A 14 -19.81 -2.45 -23.52
N ASN A 15 -19.21 -1.27 -23.43
CA ASN A 15 -17.89 -1.11 -22.84
C ASN A 15 -18.09 -0.66 -21.38
N HIS A 16 -18.44 -1.64 -20.54
CA HIS A 16 -18.08 -1.58 -19.12
C HIS A 16 -16.56 -1.67 -19.04
N GLY A 17 -15.92 -0.72 -18.35
CA GLY A 17 -14.49 -0.78 -18.10
C GLY A 17 -13.74 0.54 -18.00
N ALA A 18 -14.41 1.67 -17.80
CA ALA A 18 -13.76 2.78 -17.13
C ALA A 18 -13.81 2.48 -15.63
N ALA A 19 -12.79 1.78 -15.11
CA ALA A 19 -12.53 1.80 -13.67
C ALA A 19 -12.55 3.27 -13.25
N PRO A 20 -13.31 3.66 -12.20
CA PRO A 20 -13.20 5.02 -11.71
C PRO A 20 -11.74 5.21 -11.30
N GLN A 21 -11.02 6.07 -12.04
CA GLN A 21 -9.76 6.63 -11.57
C GLN A 21 -10.11 7.49 -10.37
N LYS A 22 -10.27 6.82 -9.22
CA LYS A 22 -10.26 7.45 -7.93
C LYS A 22 -8.80 7.77 -7.64
N ASP A 23 -8.39 8.95 -8.05
CA ASP A 23 -7.31 9.67 -7.39
C ASP A 23 -7.75 10.11 -5.98
N ASP A 24 -8.34 9.19 -5.19
CA ASP A 24 -8.36 9.27 -3.74
C ASP A 24 -6.92 8.97 -3.32
N LYS A 25 -6.06 9.98 -3.44
CA LYS A 25 -4.65 9.91 -3.03
C LYS A 25 -4.65 9.37 -1.60
N LEU A 26 -4.22 8.11 -1.44
CA LEU A 26 -4.26 7.39 -0.18
C LEU A 26 -3.65 8.27 0.91
N LYS A 27 -4.47 8.67 1.88
CA LYS A 27 -4.03 9.51 2.99
C LYS A 27 -3.21 8.65 3.94
N ALA A 28 -1.90 8.59 3.71
CA ALA A 28 -1.00 7.70 4.44
C ALA A 28 -1.13 7.85 5.97
N HIS A 29 -1.34 9.07 6.47
CA HIS A 29 -1.56 9.34 7.90
C HIS A 29 -2.72 8.55 8.52
N ASN A 30 -3.73 8.13 7.73
CA ASN A 30 -4.83 7.31 8.23
C ASN A 30 -4.45 5.85 8.47
N TYR A 31 -3.25 5.41 8.06
CA TYR A 31 -2.83 4.01 8.10
C TYR A 31 -1.61 3.79 8.98
N ILE A 32 -0.86 4.82 9.37
CA ILE A 32 0.39 4.68 10.14
C ILE A 32 0.10 4.82 11.65
N GLY A 33 0.88 4.11 12.46
CA GLY A 33 0.80 4.16 13.93
C GLY A 33 -0.40 3.40 14.50
N LYS A 34 -0.89 2.38 13.77
CA LYS A 34 -2.05 1.58 14.18
C LYS A 34 -1.64 0.14 14.39
N PHE A 35 -2.23 -0.50 15.40
CA PHE A 35 -2.11 -1.94 15.55
C PHE A 35 -2.81 -2.66 14.40
N VAL A 36 -2.14 -3.68 13.88
CA VAL A 36 -2.64 -4.52 12.80
C VAL A 36 -3.04 -5.87 13.38
N GLN A 37 -4.25 -6.32 13.06
CA GLN A 37 -4.81 -7.58 13.56
C GLN A 37 -5.21 -8.51 12.42
N GLN A 38 -4.94 -9.80 12.59
CA GLN A 38 -5.44 -10.88 11.74
C GLN A 38 -6.13 -11.92 12.62
N SER A 39 -7.37 -12.26 12.28
CA SER A 39 -8.18 -13.23 13.05
C SER A 39 -8.25 -12.95 14.55
N GLY A 40 -8.31 -11.66 14.92
CA GLY A 40 -8.35 -11.18 16.31
C GLY A 40 -6.99 -11.08 17.02
N THR A 41 -5.92 -11.63 16.44
CA THR A 41 -4.56 -11.59 17.00
C THR A 41 -3.82 -10.36 16.49
N ASN A 42 -3.12 -9.65 17.39
CA ASN A 42 -2.21 -8.57 17.02
C ASN A 42 -0.99 -9.14 16.30
N ILE A 43 -0.72 -8.67 15.08
CA ILE A 43 0.40 -9.11 14.26
C ILE A 43 1.49 -8.03 14.09
N GLY A 44 1.31 -6.85 14.68
CA GLY A 44 2.30 -5.77 14.70
C GLY A 44 1.68 -4.38 14.61
N GLU A 45 2.52 -3.40 14.29
CA GLU A 45 2.16 -2.00 14.12
C GLU A 45 2.48 -1.52 12.71
N SER A 46 1.58 -0.73 12.11
CA SER A 46 1.80 -0.13 10.80
C SER A 46 2.77 1.05 10.85
N ILE A 47 3.82 1.01 10.05
CA ILE A 47 4.91 1.99 10.12
C ILE A 47 5.18 2.72 8.80
N ALA A 48 4.76 2.17 7.67
CA ALA A 48 4.89 2.82 6.37
C ALA A 48 3.83 2.30 5.40
N ILE A 49 3.62 3.07 4.33
CA ILE A 49 2.99 2.58 3.10
C ILE A 49 4.04 2.72 2.01
N GLU A 50 4.32 1.63 1.32
CA GLU A 50 5.15 1.61 0.12
C GLU A 50 4.31 1.06 -1.03
N LYS A 51 4.11 1.87 -2.08
CA LYS A 51 3.25 1.54 -3.22
C LYS A 51 1.85 1.13 -2.76
N ASP A 52 1.45 -0.11 -3.02
CA ASP A 52 0.17 -0.73 -2.73
C ASP A 52 0.21 -1.64 -1.49
N ARG A 53 1.22 -1.48 -0.63
CA ARG A 53 1.43 -2.34 0.54
C ARG A 53 1.60 -1.53 1.83
N LEU A 54 1.03 -2.05 2.91
CA LEU A 54 1.18 -1.59 4.28
C LEU A 54 2.35 -2.32 4.93
N VAL A 55 3.35 -1.58 5.38
CA VAL A 55 4.45 -2.14 6.15
C VAL A 55 4.07 -2.23 7.61
N VAL A 56 4.21 -3.43 8.16
CA VAL A 56 3.90 -3.80 9.54
C VAL A 56 5.17 -4.29 10.22
N LYS A 57 5.53 -3.69 11.36
CA LYS A 57 6.63 -4.14 12.21
C LYS A 57 6.09 -5.01 13.33
N SER A 58 6.71 -6.17 13.53
CA SER A 58 6.42 -7.09 14.63
C SER A 58 7.74 -7.56 15.24
N SER A 59 8.07 -7.06 16.43
CA SER A 59 9.39 -7.26 17.05
C SER A 59 10.53 -6.94 16.07
N ASP A 60 11.30 -7.95 15.65
CA ASP A 60 12.43 -7.84 14.73
C ASP A 60 12.09 -8.18 13.27
N VAL A 61 10.83 -8.45 12.98
CA VAL A 61 10.34 -8.82 11.64
C VAL A 61 9.56 -7.66 11.04
N PHE A 62 9.78 -7.44 9.74
CA PHE A 62 8.97 -6.54 8.92
C PHE A 62 8.13 -7.38 7.96
N MET A 63 6.84 -7.07 7.86
CA MET A 63 5.92 -7.61 6.87
C MET A 63 5.43 -6.47 5.99
N SER A 64 5.24 -6.73 4.70
CA SER A 64 4.62 -5.80 3.76
C SER A 64 3.35 -6.44 3.25
N ILE A 65 2.19 -6.02 3.76
CA ILE A 65 0.88 -6.62 3.50
C ILE A 65 0.16 -5.84 2.39
N PRO A 66 -0.41 -6.48 1.35
CA PRO A 66 -1.15 -5.75 0.32
C PRO A 66 -2.34 -4.98 0.89
N LEU A 67 -2.53 -3.73 0.45
CA LEU A 67 -3.62 -2.87 0.95
C LEU A 67 -5.01 -3.45 0.66
N GLU A 68 -5.15 -4.19 -0.45
CA GLU A 68 -6.37 -4.93 -0.80
C GLU A 68 -6.78 -5.99 0.23
N LYS A 69 -5.88 -6.39 1.14
CA LYS A 69 -6.16 -7.33 2.23
C LYS A 69 -6.67 -6.65 3.49
N ILE A 70 -6.71 -5.32 3.52
CA ILE A 70 -7.31 -4.56 4.62
C ILE A 70 -8.83 -4.70 4.54
N VAL A 71 -9.41 -5.26 5.60
CA VAL A 71 -10.85 -5.41 5.77
C VAL A 71 -11.44 -4.14 6.40
N THR A 72 -10.78 -3.59 7.43
CA THR A 72 -11.17 -2.34 8.08
C THR A 72 -9.96 -1.51 8.49
N ASN A 73 -10.11 -0.18 8.44
CA ASN A 73 -9.13 0.78 8.94
C ASN A 73 -9.87 1.87 9.76
N THR A 74 -9.98 1.64 11.07
CA THR A 74 -10.57 2.58 12.03
C THR A 74 -9.55 2.88 13.13
N GLU A 75 -9.80 2.57 14.40
CA GLU A 75 -8.79 2.67 15.48
C GLU A 75 -7.64 1.68 15.28
N LYS A 76 -7.94 0.53 14.68
CA LYS A 76 -7.00 -0.53 14.31
C LYS A 76 -7.19 -0.90 12.85
N ILE A 77 -6.18 -1.56 12.29
CA ILE A 77 -6.24 -2.13 10.96
C ILE A 77 -6.53 -3.62 11.10
N VAL A 78 -7.60 -4.11 10.49
CA VAL A 78 -7.89 -5.54 10.42
C VAL A 78 -7.58 -6.02 9.01
N VAL A 79 -6.79 -7.09 8.90
CA VAL A 79 -6.44 -7.72 7.63
C VAL A 79 -7.05 -9.12 7.53
N GLY A 80 -7.40 -9.50 6.30
CA GLY A 80 -7.85 -10.84 5.95
C GLY A 80 -6.69 -11.80 5.69
N ASP A 81 -6.92 -12.81 4.87
CA ASP A 81 -5.90 -13.80 4.51
C ASP A 81 -4.92 -13.24 3.46
N PHE A 82 -3.63 -13.50 3.68
CA PHE A 82 -2.55 -13.10 2.79
C PHE A 82 -1.39 -14.09 2.87
N ASN A 83 -0.52 -14.07 1.86
CA ASN A 83 0.69 -14.88 1.87
C ASN A 83 1.72 -14.29 2.85
N ARG A 84 1.94 -14.99 3.96
CA ARG A 84 2.81 -14.54 5.03
C ARG A 84 4.29 -14.53 4.65
N GLU A 85 4.75 -15.56 3.94
CA GLU A 85 6.15 -15.68 3.51
C GLU A 85 6.51 -14.56 2.54
N GLU A 86 5.66 -14.32 1.54
CA GLU A 86 5.79 -13.22 0.59
C GLU A 86 5.83 -11.86 1.32
N SER A 87 4.93 -11.67 2.28
CA SER A 87 4.87 -10.41 3.05
C SER A 87 6.13 -10.18 3.88
N ILE A 88 6.69 -11.23 4.49
CA ILE A 88 7.96 -11.15 5.22
C ILE A 88 9.10 -10.80 4.26
N GLN A 89 9.15 -11.45 3.09
CA GLN A 89 10.17 -11.19 2.08
C GLN A 89 10.14 -9.72 1.62
N PHE A 90 8.98 -9.20 1.23
CA PHE A 90 8.85 -7.79 0.85
C PHE A 90 9.10 -6.81 2.00
N GLY A 91 8.73 -7.18 3.23
CA GLY A 91 9.02 -6.38 4.41
C GLY A 91 10.53 -6.27 4.68
N LYS A 92 11.27 -7.36 4.48
CA LYS A 92 12.73 -7.40 4.57
C LYS A 92 13.37 -6.52 3.49
N GLU A 93 12.94 -6.65 2.23
CA GLU A 93 13.45 -5.82 1.14
C GLU A 93 13.20 -4.32 1.39
N TRP A 94 12.03 -3.96 1.90
CA TRP A 94 11.73 -2.58 2.28
C TRP A 94 12.68 -2.10 3.40
N PHE A 95 12.97 -2.94 4.39
CA PHE A 95 13.91 -2.59 5.45
C PHE A 95 15.33 -2.37 4.92
N GLU A 96 15.80 -3.23 4.03
CA GLU A 96 17.16 -3.18 3.47
C GLU A 96 17.37 -1.98 2.53
N LYS A 97 16.31 -1.49 1.87
CA LYS A 97 16.37 -0.28 1.03
C LYS A 97 16.57 1.02 1.82
N ARG A 98 16.38 1.03 3.15
CA ARG A 98 16.44 2.27 3.90
C ARG A 98 17.86 2.82 3.89
N ASP A 99 17.99 4.11 3.55
CA ASP A 99 19.26 4.81 3.63
C ASP A 99 19.80 4.74 5.06
N THR A 100 20.91 4.06 5.22
CA THR A 100 21.62 4.05 6.50
C THR A 100 22.41 5.35 6.58
N LEU A 101 21.91 6.28 7.40
CA LEU A 101 22.67 7.48 7.74
C LEU A 101 23.99 7.06 8.41
N LYS A 102 25.10 7.49 7.83
CA LYS A 102 26.43 7.27 8.40
C LYS A 102 26.86 8.51 9.15
N PHE A 103 27.47 8.34 10.31
CA PHE A 103 27.98 9.42 11.13
C PHE A 103 29.48 9.27 11.33
N ASP A 104 30.21 10.38 11.37
CA ASP A 104 31.62 10.38 11.72
C ASP A 104 31.83 10.26 13.25
N LYS A 105 33.09 10.20 13.67
CA LYS A 105 33.47 10.09 15.10
C LYS A 105 33.03 11.27 15.97
N ASN A 106 32.66 12.39 15.36
CA ASN A 106 32.18 13.59 16.06
C ASN A 106 30.64 13.67 16.05
N GLY A 107 29.95 12.67 15.49
CA GLY A 107 28.49 12.64 15.39
C GLY A 107 27.92 13.45 14.21
N MET A 108 28.74 13.84 13.23
CA MET A 108 28.28 14.58 12.05
C MET A 108 27.84 13.61 10.95
N MET A 109 26.71 13.88 10.31
CA MET A 109 26.19 13.07 9.20
C MET A 109 27.13 13.14 7.99
N ILE A 110 27.60 11.97 7.54
CA ILE A 110 28.42 11.81 6.35
C ILE A 110 27.48 11.83 5.14
N LEU A 111 27.44 12.95 4.43
CA LEU A 111 26.74 13.06 3.15
C LEU A 111 27.50 12.23 2.12
N SER A 112 27.01 11.03 1.79
CA SER A 112 27.49 10.32 0.60
C SER A 112 27.00 11.08 -0.63
N VAL A 113 27.83 11.95 -1.19
CA VAL A 113 27.56 12.56 -2.50
C VAL A 113 27.58 11.43 -3.52
N PRO A 114 26.49 11.16 -4.26
CA PRO A 114 26.55 10.22 -5.36
C PRO A 114 27.57 10.75 -6.35
N ARG A 115 28.60 9.96 -6.69
CA ARG A 115 29.48 10.31 -7.81
C ARG A 115 28.61 10.31 -9.06
N SER A 116 28.41 11.48 -9.65
CA SER A 116 27.91 11.61 -11.01
C SER A 116 28.79 10.75 -11.92
N GLN A 117 28.16 9.78 -12.59
CA GLN A 117 28.79 8.96 -13.63
C GLN A 117 29.25 9.84 -14.79
#